data_AF-A0A924UTN2-F1
#
_entry.id   AF-A0A924UTN2-F1
#
_cell.length_a   1.000
_cell.length_b   1.000
_cell.length_c   1.000
_cell.angle_alpha   90.00
_cell.angle_beta   90.00
_cell.angle_gamma   90.00
#
_symmetry.space_group_name_H-M   'P 1'
#
loop_
_entity.id
_entity.type
_entity.pdbx_description
1 polymer ?
#
loop_
_entity_poly.entity_id
_entity_poly.type
_entity_poly.pdbx_seq_one_letter_code
_entity_poly.pdbx_strand_id
1 'polypeptide(L)'
;MATKKPVTPPKRKTALKTRAQAAGARAKAVASGSKLDGFVTFIREKGVVGLAVGLAIGTAATAVVAQIVGAIITPTIVLLIGADGLSSLNTTVTIAGRSATYAFGDLLDALLKFIAIAAAIYFVIMGLRLDRLDKKKED
;
A
#
# COMPACT_ATOMS: atom_id res chain seq x y z
N MET A 1 16.40 -41.64 -72.17
CA MET A 1 15.67 -40.39 -72.46
C MET A 1 14.99 -39.93 -71.16
N ALA A 2 15.38 -38.78 -70.62
CA ALA A 2 15.01 -38.31 -69.29
C ALA A 2 13.74 -37.43 -69.32
N THR A 3 12.71 -37.80 -68.54
CA THR A 3 11.48 -37.02 -68.37
C THR A 3 11.59 -36.10 -67.14
N LYS A 4 11.68 -34.78 -67.40
CA LYS A 4 11.62 -33.73 -66.37
C LYS A 4 10.21 -33.64 -65.76
N LYS A 5 10.07 -33.78 -64.44
CA LYS A 5 8.86 -33.38 -63.69
C LYS A 5 8.85 -31.86 -63.46
N PRO A 6 7.71 -31.16 -63.57
CA PRO A 6 7.61 -29.74 -63.29
C PRO A 6 7.62 -29.50 -61.78
N VAL A 7 8.52 -28.62 -61.33
CA VAL A 7 8.55 -28.13 -59.94
C VAL A 7 7.55 -26.98 -59.83
N THR A 8 6.44 -27.22 -59.14
CA THR A 8 5.43 -26.21 -58.82
C THR A 8 6.01 -25.17 -57.85
N PRO A 9 5.98 -23.86 -58.16
CA PRO A 9 6.51 -22.83 -57.26
C PRO A 9 5.57 -22.64 -56.04
N PRO A 10 6.11 -22.46 -54.82
CA PRO A 10 5.31 -22.30 -53.62
C PRO A 10 4.65 -20.91 -53.59
N LYS A 11 3.43 -20.84 -53.07
CA LYS A 11 2.61 -19.63 -52.88
C LYS A 11 3.32 -18.60 -51.98
N ARG A 12 4.16 -17.76 -52.60
CA ARG A 12 5.00 -16.71 -52.00
C ARG A 12 4.23 -15.69 -51.15
N LYS A 13 2.93 -15.48 -51.43
CA LYS A 13 2.13 -14.40 -50.81
C LYS A 13 1.68 -14.69 -49.37
N THR A 14 1.55 -15.96 -48.98
CA THR A 14 1.08 -16.32 -47.63
C THR A 14 2.21 -16.22 -46.59
N ALA A 15 3.42 -16.63 -46.96
CA ALA A 15 4.61 -16.57 -46.09
C ALA A 15 5.11 -15.13 -45.81
N LEU A 16 4.83 -14.19 -46.73
CA LEU A 16 5.17 -12.78 -46.55
C LEU A 16 4.28 -12.09 -45.51
N LYS A 17 2.97 -12.45 -45.43
CA LYS A 17 2.06 -11.91 -44.41
C LYS A 17 2.40 -12.43 -43.01
N THR A 18 2.71 -13.72 -42.86
CA THR A 18 3.13 -14.29 -41.56
C THR A 18 4.46 -13.71 -41.08
N ARG A 19 5.40 -13.42 -41.99
CA ARG A 19 6.67 -12.77 -41.65
C ARG A 19 6.52 -11.29 -41.33
N ALA A 20 5.67 -10.56 -42.05
CA ALA A 20 5.36 -9.16 -41.76
C ALA A 20 4.63 -9.01 -40.41
N GLN A 21 3.69 -9.92 -40.10
CA GLN A 21 2.98 -9.95 -38.82
C GLN A 21 3.91 -10.39 -37.67
N ALA A 22 4.81 -11.34 -37.90
CA ALA A 22 5.83 -11.73 -36.92
C ALA A 22 6.87 -10.63 -36.66
N ALA A 23 7.22 -9.83 -37.68
CA ALA A 23 8.11 -8.67 -37.53
C ALA A 23 7.44 -7.51 -36.77
N GLY A 24 6.16 -7.22 -37.04
CA GLY A 24 5.39 -6.21 -36.31
C GLY A 24 5.17 -6.57 -34.84
N ALA A 25 4.93 -7.85 -34.53
CA ALA A 25 4.82 -8.33 -33.15
C ALA A 25 6.15 -8.23 -32.38
N ARG A 26 7.28 -8.51 -33.04
CA ARG A 26 8.62 -8.40 -32.46
C ARG A 26 9.05 -6.95 -32.26
N ALA A 27 8.72 -6.04 -33.18
CA ALA A 27 8.96 -4.61 -33.00
C ALA A 27 8.18 -4.02 -31.81
N LYS A 28 6.93 -4.49 -31.59
CA LYS A 28 6.11 -4.08 -30.44
C LYS A 28 6.65 -4.65 -29.11
N ALA A 29 7.18 -5.87 -29.11
CA ALA A 29 7.82 -6.48 -27.94
C ALA A 29 9.17 -5.82 -27.58
N VAL A 30 9.95 -5.37 -28.57
CA VAL A 30 11.22 -4.67 -28.36
C VAL A 30 11.01 -3.21 -27.93
N ALA A 31 9.94 -2.55 -28.41
CA ALA A 31 9.54 -1.23 -27.92
C ALA A 31 8.98 -1.25 -26.48
N SER A 32 8.43 -2.38 -26.04
CA SER A 32 7.99 -2.63 -24.66
C SER A 32 9.13 -2.98 -23.71
N GLY A 33 10.37 -3.11 -24.20
CA GLY A 33 11.57 -3.35 -23.39
C GLY A 33 12.03 -2.14 -22.55
N SER A 34 11.09 -1.27 -22.19
CA SER A 34 11.36 -0.18 -21.27
C SER A 34 11.35 -0.76 -19.85
N LYS A 35 12.35 -0.43 -19.04
CA LYS A 35 12.51 -0.91 -17.65
C LYS A 35 11.21 -0.86 -16.81
N LEU A 36 10.29 0.02 -17.18
CA LEU A 36 8.93 0.16 -16.63
C LEU A 36 8.05 -1.08 -16.84
N ASP A 37 8.10 -1.72 -18.01
CA ASP A 37 7.27 -2.91 -18.32
C ASP A 37 7.75 -4.12 -17.51
N GLY A 38 9.07 -4.26 -17.34
CA GLY A 38 9.68 -5.24 -16.45
C GLY A 38 9.33 -4.99 -14.97
N PHE A 39 9.27 -3.73 -14.55
CA PHE A 39 8.87 -3.36 -13.19
C PHE A 39 7.38 -3.59 -12.92
N VAL A 40 6.51 -3.24 -13.87
CA VAL A 40 5.05 -3.51 -13.77
C VAL A 40 4.80 -5.02 -13.73
N THR A 41 5.54 -5.80 -14.51
CA THR A 41 5.47 -7.26 -14.50
C THR A 41 5.94 -7.81 -13.15
N PHE A 42 7.04 -7.30 -12.58
CA PHE A 42 7.53 -7.68 -11.26
C PHE A 42 6.52 -7.40 -10.13
N ILE A 43 5.93 -6.20 -10.12
CA ILE A 43 4.91 -5.82 -9.12
C ILE A 43 3.70 -6.76 -9.17
N ARG A 44 3.29 -7.17 -10.38
CA ARG A 44 2.19 -8.12 -10.56
C ARG A 44 2.56 -9.54 -10.13
N GLU A 45 3.71 -10.04 -10.54
CA GLU A 45 4.17 -11.41 -10.18
C GLU A 45 4.41 -11.57 -8.68
N LYS A 46 4.89 -10.52 -8.01
CA LYS A 46 5.17 -10.55 -6.57
C LYS A 46 3.99 -10.13 -5.70
N GLY A 47 2.81 -9.87 -6.27
CA GLY A 47 1.61 -9.51 -5.51
C GLY A 47 1.73 -8.20 -4.71
N VAL A 48 2.70 -7.33 -5.04
CA VAL A 48 3.04 -6.12 -4.28
C VAL A 48 1.89 -5.11 -4.29
N VAL A 49 1.05 -5.14 -5.34
CA VAL A 49 -0.12 -4.25 -5.46
C VAL A 49 -1.06 -4.42 -4.27
N GLY A 50 -1.36 -5.65 -3.85
CA GLY A 50 -2.25 -5.91 -2.73
C GLY A 50 -1.68 -5.40 -1.39
N LEU A 51 -0.38 -5.61 -1.18
CA LEU A 51 0.33 -5.09 0.01
C LEU A 51 0.36 -3.57 0.03
N ALA A 52 0.62 -2.92 -1.11
CA ALA A 52 0.65 -1.48 -1.23
C ALA A 52 -0.72 -0.84 -0.95
N VAL A 53 -1.80 -1.44 -1.48
CA VAL A 53 -3.17 -0.97 -1.23
C VAL A 53 -3.56 -1.18 0.24
N GLY A 54 -3.23 -2.34 0.82
CA GLY A 54 -3.48 -2.63 2.23
C GLY A 54 -2.79 -1.64 3.17
N LEU A 55 -1.52 -1.32 2.89
CA LEU A 55 -0.77 -0.32 3.67
C LEU A 55 -1.37 1.08 3.52
N ALA A 56 -1.72 1.49 2.30
CA ALA A 56 -2.31 2.81 2.04
C ALA A 56 -3.66 3.01 2.75
N ILE A 57 -4.52 1.98 2.75
CA ILE A 57 -5.80 2.02 3.48
C ILE A 57 -5.54 1.98 4.99
N GLY A 58 -4.59 1.16 5.45
CA GLY A 58 -4.25 1.05 6.88
C GLY A 58 -3.75 2.36 7.49
N THR A 59 -2.90 3.10 6.77
CA THR A 59 -2.42 4.41 7.24
C THR A 59 -3.54 5.45 7.27
N ALA A 60 -4.40 5.48 6.25
CA ALA A 60 -5.55 6.38 6.22
C ALA A 60 -6.55 6.09 7.35
N ALA A 61 -6.87 4.82 7.60
CA ALA A 61 -7.77 4.42 8.69
C ALA A 61 -7.19 4.79 10.07
N THR A 62 -5.90 4.55 10.27
CA THR A 62 -5.18 4.94 11.50
C THR A 62 -5.27 6.46 11.73
N ALA A 63 -5.09 7.26 10.67
CA ALA A 63 -5.18 8.71 10.75
C ALA A 63 -6.58 9.19 11.17
N VAL A 64 -7.64 8.59 10.63
CA VAL A 64 -9.03 8.92 11.00
C VAL A 64 -9.27 8.63 12.48
N VAL A 65 -8.84 7.47 12.98
CA VAL A 65 -9.01 7.12 14.39
C VAL A 65 -8.21 8.06 15.29
N ALA A 66 -6.96 8.37 14.92
CA ALA A 66 -6.14 9.33 15.67
C ALA A 66 -6.79 10.71 15.76
N GLN A 67 -7.42 11.18 14.67
CA GLN A 67 -8.15 12.44 14.64
C GLN A 67 -9.39 12.42 15.53
N ILE A 68 -10.18 11.33 15.51
CA ILE A 68 -11.34 11.17 16.38
C ILE A 68 -10.92 11.20 17.86
N VAL A 69 -9.85 10.47 18.20
CA VAL A 69 -9.30 10.46 19.56
C VAL A 69 -8.79 11.85 19.95
N GLY A 70 -8.07 12.53 19.06
CA GLY A 70 -7.59 13.88 19.29
C GLY A 70 -8.70 14.93 19.41
N ALA A 71 -9.84 14.72 18.73
CA ALA A 71 -10.97 15.65 18.76
C ALA A 71 -11.91 15.43 19.95
N ILE A 72 -11.95 14.23 20.52
CA ILE A 72 -12.88 13.88 21.60
C ILE A 72 -12.16 13.68 22.93
N ILE A 73 -11.07 12.90 22.94
CA ILE A 73 -10.41 12.51 24.18
C ILE A 73 -9.50 13.62 24.69
N THR A 74 -8.65 14.21 23.83
CA THR A 74 -7.74 15.30 24.25
C THR A 74 -8.49 16.50 24.87
N PRO A 75 -9.61 17.01 24.29
CA PRO A 75 -10.37 18.11 24.90
C PRO A 75 -11.06 17.71 26.22
N THR A 76 -11.53 16.47 26.32
CA THR A 76 -12.11 15.96 27.59
C THR A 76 -11.08 15.97 28.71
N ILE A 77 -9.83 15.64 28.40
CA ILE A 77 -8.75 15.66 29.37
C ILE A 77 -8.34 17.09 29.73
N VAL A 78 -8.30 18.00 28.75
CA VAL A 78 -8.09 19.44 28.99
C VAL A 78 -9.18 20.00 29.91
N LEU A 79 -10.45 19.61 29.76
CA LEU A 79 -11.51 20.05 30.67
C LEU A 79 -11.32 19.55 32.12
N LEU A 80 -10.73 18.37 32.31
CA LEU A 80 -10.53 17.76 33.63
C LEU A 80 -9.26 18.26 34.35
N ILE A 81 -8.18 18.50 33.61
CA ILE A 81 -6.83 18.79 34.16
C ILE A 81 -6.46 20.28 34.02
N GLY A 82 -7.20 21.05 33.21
CA GLY A 82 -6.96 22.48 32.96
C GLY A 82 -6.48 22.76 31.54
N ALA A 83 -6.38 24.05 31.19
CA ALA A 83 -6.16 24.54 29.82
C ALA A 83 -4.95 23.93 29.10
N ASP A 84 -3.93 23.52 29.84
CA ASP A 84 -2.70 22.93 29.30
C ASP A 84 -2.77 21.39 29.13
N GLY A 85 -3.86 20.74 29.56
CA GLY A 85 -4.08 19.29 29.41
C GLY A 85 -2.90 18.43 29.87
N LEU A 86 -2.53 17.43 29.07
CA LEU A 86 -1.32 16.61 29.30
C LEU A 86 -0.03 17.39 29.05
N SER A 87 -0.04 18.38 28.14
CA SER A 87 1.12 19.23 27.83
C SER A 87 1.55 20.13 29.00
N SER A 88 0.75 20.24 30.06
CA SER A 88 1.15 20.83 31.34
C SER A 88 2.37 20.14 31.98
N LEU A 89 2.64 18.89 31.62
CA LEU A 89 3.81 18.13 32.05
C LEU A 89 5.07 18.44 31.21
N ASN A 90 4.96 19.31 30.20
CA ASN A 90 6.07 19.67 29.33
C ASN A 90 6.99 20.67 30.05
N THR A 91 8.12 20.19 30.58
CA THR A 91 9.11 21.04 31.25
C THR A 91 10.13 21.54 30.24
N THR A 92 10.24 22.86 30.07
CA THR A 92 11.33 23.46 29.27
C THR A 92 12.48 23.82 30.19
N VAL A 93 13.59 23.11 30.08
CA VAL A 93 14.80 23.38 30.86
C VAL A 93 15.79 24.13 29.95
N THR A 94 16.19 25.33 30.36
CA THR A 94 17.21 26.12 29.66
C THR A 94 18.48 26.13 30.49
N ILE A 95 19.57 25.60 29.94
CA ILE A 95 20.89 25.61 30.58
C ILE A 95 21.88 26.23 29.59
N ALA A 96 22.62 27.25 30.03
CA ALA A 96 23.71 27.88 29.27
C ALA A 96 23.33 28.31 27.83
N GLY A 97 22.17 28.94 27.66
CA GLY A 97 21.70 29.45 26.35
C GLY A 97 21.18 28.38 25.39
N ARG A 98 21.07 27.12 25.83
CA ARG A 98 20.42 26.03 25.08
C ARG A 98 19.16 25.60 25.82
N SER A 99 18.02 25.71 25.15
CA SER A 99 16.71 25.31 25.66
C SER A 99 16.36 23.92 25.14
N ALA A 100 16.02 23.00 26.06
CA ALA A 100 15.50 21.68 25.74
C ALA A 100 14.10 21.53 26.35
N THR A 101 13.11 21.29 25.50
CA THR A 101 11.73 21.04 25.91
C THR A 101 11.54 19.55 26.12
N TYR A 102 11.32 19.13 27.36
CA TYR A 102 10.96 17.76 27.71
C TYR A 102 9.44 17.61 27.60
N ALA A 103 8.97 17.14 26.45
CA ALA A 103 7.56 17.01 26.12
C ALA A 103 6.92 15.71 26.68
N PHE A 104 6.93 15.54 28.01
CA PHE A 104 6.35 14.36 28.67
C PHE A 104 4.83 14.25 28.47
N GLY A 105 4.14 15.38 28.36
CA GLY A 105 2.72 15.45 28.05
C GLY A 105 2.38 14.90 26.68
N ASP A 106 3.16 15.29 25.68
CA ASP A 106 2.95 14.88 24.29
C ASP A 106 3.22 13.37 24.12
N LEU A 107 4.17 12.82 24.88
CA LEU A 107 4.41 11.38 24.93
C LEU A 107 3.20 10.62 25.47
N LEU A 108 2.59 11.11 26.56
CA LEU A 108 1.43 10.45 27.17
C LEU A 108 0.18 10.58 26.28
N ASP A 109 0.00 11.70 25.58
CA ASP A 109 -1.08 11.88 24.60
C ASP A 109 -0.89 10.94 23.39
N ALA A 110 0.34 10.80 22.89
CA ALA A 110 0.66 9.83 21.84
C ALA A 110 0.41 8.38 22.28
N LEU A 111 0.74 8.04 23.53
CA LEU A 111 0.47 6.71 24.09
C LEU A 111 -1.04 6.44 24.20
N LEU A 112 -1.82 7.44 24.61
CA LEU A 112 -3.27 7.33 24.69
C LEU A 112 -3.89 7.11 23.31
N LYS A 113 -3.44 7.88 22.31
CA LYS A 113 -3.84 7.70 20.90
C LYS A 113 -3.48 6.31 20.40
N PHE A 114 -2.28 5.80 20.71
CA PHE A 114 -1.86 4.46 20.33
C PHE A 114 -2.79 3.38 20.90
N ILE A 115 -3.10 3.42 22.20
CA ILE A 115 -4.01 2.46 22.84
C ILE A 115 -5.41 2.55 22.23
N ALA A 116 -5.91 3.76 21.97
CA ALA A 116 -7.22 3.96 21.38
C ALA A 116 -7.31 3.44 19.93
N ILE A 117 -6.28 3.66 19.11
CA ILE A 117 -6.18 3.12 17.75
C ILE A 117 -6.15 1.60 17.78
N ALA A 118 -5.33 1.01 18.66
CA ALA A 118 -5.27 -0.44 18.82
C ALA A 118 -6.62 -1.04 19.23
N ALA A 119 -7.31 -0.40 20.19
CA ALA A 119 -8.65 -0.79 20.60
C ALA A 119 -9.66 -0.68 19.44
N ALA A 120 -9.66 0.42 18.69
CA ALA A 120 -10.55 0.59 17.54
C ALA A 120 -10.34 -0.49 16.48
N ILE A 121 -9.08 -0.80 16.13
CA ILE A 121 -8.76 -1.87 15.19
C ILE A 121 -9.26 -3.22 15.71
N TYR A 122 -9.04 -3.53 16.99
CA TYR A 122 -9.55 -4.74 17.63
C TYR A 122 -11.08 -4.84 17.55
N PHE A 123 -11.81 -3.75 17.88
CA PHE A 123 -13.26 -3.72 17.78
C PHE A 123 -13.76 -3.89 16.35
N VAL A 124 -13.07 -3.33 15.36
CA VAL A 124 -13.40 -3.51 13.95
C VAL A 124 -13.21 -4.97 13.53
N ILE A 125 -12.09 -5.61 13.89
CA ILE A 125 -11.83 -7.01 13.56
C ILE A 125 -12.86 -7.95 14.24
N MET A 126 -13.10 -7.72 15.53
CA MET A 126 -14.07 -8.48 16.31
C MET A 126 -15.51 -8.27 15.82
N GLY A 127 -15.87 -7.03 15.50
CA GLY A 127 -17.20 -6.61 15.06
C GLY A 127 -17.53 -7.09 13.64
N LEU A 128 -16.57 -7.04 12.72
CA LEU A 128 -16.74 -7.65 11.39
C LEU A 128 -16.75 -9.18 11.42
N ARG A 129 -16.47 -9.82 12.57
CA ARG A 129 -16.48 -11.29 12.73
C ARG A 129 -15.70 -12.00 11.61
N LEU A 130 -14.53 -11.48 11.21
CA LEU A 130 -13.66 -12.19 10.27
C LEU A 130 -13.22 -13.56 10.83
N ASP A 131 -13.15 -13.68 12.16
CA ASP A 131 -12.99 -14.94 12.89
C ASP A 131 -14.07 -16.00 12.58
N ARG A 132 -15.26 -15.59 12.12
CA ARG A 132 -16.36 -16.51 11.76
C ARG A 132 -16.48 -16.79 10.27
N LEU A 133 -15.80 -16.01 9.42
CA LEU A 133 -15.77 -16.23 7.98
C LEU A 133 -14.66 -17.22 7.56
N ASP A 134 -13.72 -17.53 8.47
CA ASP A 134 -12.74 -18.62 8.32
C ASP A 134 -13.26 -19.97 8.87
N LYS A 135 -14.58 -20.12 9.01
CA LYS A 135 -15.17 -21.46 9.07
C LYS A 135 -15.19 -22.03 7.66
N LYS A 136 -14.06 -22.63 7.29
CA LYS A 136 -13.98 -23.59 6.19
C LYS A 136 -15.19 -24.51 6.30
N LYS A 137 -16.06 -24.50 5.28
CA LYS A 137 -17.05 -25.56 5.11
C LYS A 137 -16.23 -26.85 4.96
N GLU A 138 -16.23 -27.66 6.01
CA GLU A 138 -15.82 -29.04 5.95
C GLU A 138 -16.94 -29.78 5.22
N ASP A 139 -16.82 -29.86 3.90
CA ASP A 139 -17.36 -30.93 3.07
C ASP A 139 -16.18 -31.60 2.36
#